data_AF-A0A972L9X4-F1
#
_entry.id   AF-A0A972L9X4-F1
#
_cell.length_a   1.000
_cell.length_b   1.000
_cell.length_c   1.000
_cell.angle_alpha   90.00
_cell.angle_beta   90.00
_cell.angle_gamma   90.00
#
_symmetry.space_group_name_H-M   'P 1'
#
loop_
_entity.id
_entity.type
_entity.pdbx_description
1 polymer ?
#
loop_
_entity_poly.entity_id
_entity_poly.type
_entity_poly.pdbx_seq_one_letter_code
_entity_poly.pdbx_strand_id
1 'polypeptide(L)' 'MFTKRNAAMGLMFSALTVIAPLSHGESVDQRWYVAPSLSYIGADNDRIADDGPGFQLGLGKAINEQWNLEISAVAD' A
#
# COMPACT_ATOMS: atom_id res chain seq x y z
N MET A 1 -14.69 -14.82 -33.05
CA MET A 1 -14.15 -15.32 -31.77
C MET A 1 -14.50 -14.29 -30.70
N PHE A 2 -15.22 -14.70 -29.65
CA PHE A 2 -15.97 -13.82 -28.75
C PHE A 2 -15.10 -13.01 -27.76
N THR A 3 -15.41 -11.71 -27.71
CA THR A 3 -15.60 -10.81 -26.54
C THR A 3 -14.59 -10.79 -25.39
N LYS A 4 -14.03 -9.60 -25.11
CA LYS A 4 -13.74 -9.15 -23.74
C LYS A 4 -14.30 -7.73 -23.54
N ARG A 5 -15.54 -7.66 -23.02
CA ARG A 5 -16.13 -6.44 -22.45
C ARG A 5 -15.96 -6.53 -20.94
N ASN A 6 -14.83 -6.09 -20.39
CA ASN A 6 -14.68 -5.97 -18.93
C ASN A 6 -14.06 -4.61 -18.63
N ALA A 7 -14.83 -3.74 -17.97
CA ALA A 7 -14.33 -2.47 -17.46
C ALA A 7 -13.20 -2.76 -16.45
N ALA A 8 -12.03 -2.16 -16.68
CA ALA A 8 -10.87 -2.30 -15.81
C ALA A 8 -11.18 -1.66 -14.45
N MET A 9 -11.15 -2.46 -13.39
CA MET A 9 -11.32 -2.05 -12.01
C MET A 9 -9.99 -2.29 -11.30
N GLY A 10 -9.22 -1.22 -11.07
CA GLY A 10 -7.97 -1.30 -10.31
C GLY A 10 -8.25 -1.70 -8.87
N LEU A 11 -7.98 -2.96 -8.51
CA LEU A 11 -8.07 -3.43 -7.14
C LEU A 11 -6.76 -3.11 -6.42
N MET A 12 -6.72 -1.95 -5.77
CA MET A 12 -5.67 -1.62 -4.82
C MET A 12 -5.98 -2.35 -3.51
N PHE A 13 -5.26 -3.43 -3.22
CA PHE A 13 -5.29 -4.05 -1.90
C PHE A 13 -4.50 -3.15 -0.93
N SER A 14 -5.19 -2.65 0.09
CA SER A 14 -4.62 -1.75 1.10
C SER A 14 -3.64 -2.51 2.01
N ALA A 15 -2.53 -1.85 2.33
CA ALA A 15 -1.40 -2.37 3.09
C ALA A 15 -1.80 -2.94 4.47
N LEU A 16 -1.16 -4.05 4.87
CA LEU A 16 -1.31 -4.62 6.21
C LEU A 16 -0.26 -3.98 7.13
N THR A 17 -0.65 -2.95 7.88
CA THR A 17 0.24 -2.33 8.88
C THR A 17 0.45 -3.28 10.05
N VAL A 18 1.66 -3.80 10.21
CA VAL A 18 2.03 -4.60 11.38
C VAL A 18 2.43 -3.66 12.52
N ILE A 19 1.49 -3.36 13.41
CA ILE A 19 1.77 -2.60 14.63
C ILE A 19 2.24 -3.58 15.71
N ALA A 20 3.51 -3.47 16.13
CA ALA A 20 4.01 -4.22 17.28
C ALA A 20 3.26 -3.75 18.56
N PRO A 21 2.67 -4.66 19.37
CA PRO A 21 2.04 -4.25 20.60
C PRO A 21 3.12 -3.74 21.56
N LEU A 22 2.83 -2.64 22.29
CA LEU A 22 3.28 -2.31 23.65
C LEU A 22 3.43 -0.78 23.87
N SER A 23 2.36 -0.16 24.38
CA SER A 23 2.36 0.75 25.55
C SER A 23 0.97 1.39 25.67
N HIS A 24 0.25 1.10 26.76
CA HIS A 24 -0.99 1.78 27.12
C HIS A 24 -0.64 3.16 27.69
N GLY A 25 -0.62 4.16 26.81
CA GLY A 25 -0.68 5.57 27.17
C GLY A 25 -1.79 6.19 26.32
N GLU A 26 -2.56 7.09 26.91
CA GLU A 26 -3.65 7.86 26.27
C GLU A 26 -3.11 8.87 25.22
N SER A 27 -1.88 8.65 24.73
CA SER A 27 -1.14 9.50 23.82
C SER A 27 -0.93 8.78 22.50
N VAL A 28 -0.95 9.55 21.41
CA VAL A 28 -0.61 9.05 20.07
C VAL A 28 0.70 8.28 20.10
N ASP A 29 0.66 7.05 19.60
CA ASP A 29 1.84 6.21 19.46
C ASP A 29 2.77 6.79 18.38
N GLN A 30 3.76 7.56 18.82
CA GLN A 30 4.75 8.19 17.96
C GLN A 30 5.95 7.27 17.63
N ARG A 31 5.84 5.95 17.83
CA ARG A 31 6.92 5.03 17.45
C ARG A 31 7.05 4.97 15.92
N TRP A 32 8.28 4.68 15.47
CA TRP A 32 8.50 4.35 14.07
C TRP A 32 7.90 2.98 13.77
N TYR A 33 7.25 2.82 12.63
CA TYR A 33 6.68 1.57 12.17
C TYR A 33 7.17 1.25 10.76
N VAL A 34 7.19 -0.05 10.45
CA VAL A 34 7.44 -0.54 9.09
C VAL A 34 6.13 -1.04 8.49
N ALA A 35 5.91 -0.74 7.22
CA ALA A 35 4.67 -1.03 6.50
C ALA A 35 4.99 -1.81 5.20
N PRO A 36 5.10 -3.15 5.25
CA PRO A 36 5.21 -3.95 4.05
C PRO A 36 3.87 -3.98 3.29
N SER A 37 3.92 -3.95 1.96
CA SER A 37 2.75 -4.02 1.10
C SER A 37 3.03 -4.84 -0.17
N LEU A 38 2.00 -5.52 -0.65
CA LEU A 38 1.98 -6.22 -1.92
C LEU A 38 0.84 -5.64 -2.76
N SER A 39 1.10 -5.39 -4.03
CA SER A 39 0.13 -4.86 -4.98
C SER A 39 0.09 -5.71 -6.25
N TYR A 40 -0.95 -5.52 -7.06
CA TYR A 40 -1.04 -6.06 -8.41
C TYR A 40 -1.67 -5.00 -9.31
N ILE A 41 -0.98 -4.67 -10.40
CA ILE A 41 -1.46 -3.73 -11.41
C ILE A 41 -2.03 -4.55 -12.56
N GLY A 42 -3.33 -4.34 -12.83
CA GLY A 42 -3.95 -4.71 -14.10
C GLY A 42 -4.02 -3.48 -14.98
N ALA A 43 -3.17 -3.40 -15.98
CA ALA A 43 -3.21 -2.39 -17.03
C ALA A 43 -4.40 -2.63 -17.96
N ASP A 44 -4.91 -1.54 -18.54
CA ASP A 44 -5.88 -1.66 -19.63
C ASP A 44 -5.15 -1.97 -20.93
N ASN A 45 -5.79 -2.72 -21.84
CA ASN A 45 -5.20 -3.21 -23.08
C ASN A 45 -4.80 -2.08 -24.05
N ASP A 46 -5.29 -0.86 -23.81
CA ASP A 46 -4.97 0.34 -24.58
C ASP A 46 -3.71 1.07 -24.08
N ARG A 47 -3.12 0.63 -22.96
CA ARG A 47 -1.82 1.12 -22.48
C ARG A 47 -0.72 0.16 -22.92
N ILE A 48 0.41 0.71 -23.38
CA ILE A 48 1.66 -0.05 -23.58
C ILE A 48 2.32 -0.20 -22.20
N ALA A 49 1.67 -0.93 -21.30
CA ALA A 49 2.15 -1.21 -19.96
C ALA A 49 1.78 -2.63 -19.59
N ASP A 50 2.72 -3.34 -18.96
CA ASP A 50 2.52 -4.71 -18.54
C ASP A 50 1.70 -4.79 -17.24
N ASP A 51 0.91 -5.85 -17.11
CA ASP A 51 0.35 -6.26 -15.82
C ASP A 51 1.47 -6.82 -14.94
N GLY A 52 1.38 -6.61 -13.63
CA GLY A 52 2.43 -7.14 -12.75
C GLY A 52 2.15 -7.02 -11.26
N PRO A 53 2.73 -7.91 -10.44
CA PRO A 53 2.80 -7.74 -9.00
C PRO A 53 3.77 -6.61 -8.65
N GLY A 54 3.54 -5.97 -7.50
CA GLY A 54 4.47 -5.00 -6.93
C GLY A 54 4.68 -5.28 -5.44
N PHE A 55 5.86 -4.92 -4.94
CA PHE A 55 6.21 -4.94 -3.54
C PHE A 55 6.59 -3.53 -3.08
N GLN A 56 6.17 -3.17 -1.88
CA GLN A 56 6.55 -1.90 -1.25
C GLN A 56 6.94 -2.13 0.20
N LEU A 57 7.96 -1.40 0.67
CA LEU A 57 8.33 -1.33 2.07
C LEU A 57 8.36 0.13 2.53
N GLY A 58 7.43 0.48 3.41
CA GLY A 58 7.33 1.79 4.05
C GLY A 58 7.99 1.86 5.42
N LEU A 59 8.58 3.00 5.72
CA LEU A 59 8.97 3.43 7.07
C LEU A 59 8.17 4.68 7.42
N GLY A 60 7.41 4.62 8.50
CA GLY A 60 6.52 5.71 8.89
C GLY A 60 6.52 6.02 10.38
N LYS A 61 5.91 7.15 10.72
CA LYS A 61 5.75 7.64 12.09
C LYS A 61 4.49 8.49 12.20
N ALA A 62 3.75 8.36 13.30
CA ALA A 62 2.72 9.32 13.65
C ALA A 62 3.37 10.64 14.10
N ILE A 63 2.88 11.75 13.55
CA ILE A 63 3.30 13.10 13.93
C ILE A 63 2.36 13.66 15.00
N ASN A 64 1.06 13.41 14.86
CA ASN A 64 0.00 13.72 15.83
C ASN A 64 -1.24 12.86 15.53
N GLU A 65 -2.36 13.13 16.19
CA GLU A 65 -3.62 12.36 16.06
C GLU A 65 -4.19 12.33 14.64
N GLN A 66 -3.80 13.29 13.79
CA GLN A 66 -4.39 13.54 12.49
C GLN A 66 -3.41 13.26 11.34
N TRP A 67 -2.11 13.16 11.62
CA TRP A 67 -1.08 13.13 10.60
C TRP A 67 -0.02 12.06 10.85
N ASN A 68 0.25 11.29 9.80
CA ASN A 68 1.35 10.36 9.70
C ASN A 68 2.26 10.77 8.55
N LEU A 69 3.58 10.59 8.72
CA LEU A 69 4.56 10.72 7.65
C LEU A 69 5.10 9.34 7.32
N GLU A 70 5.18 8.99 6.03
CA GLU A 70 5.72 7.72 5.54
C GLU A 70 6.63 7.96 4.33
N ILE A 71 7.75 7.23 4.29
CA ILE A 71 8.64 7.13 3.14
C ILE A 71 8.69 5.65 2.72
N SER A 72 8.53 5.39 1.43
CA SER A 72 8.39 4.04 0.91
C SER A 72 9.34 3.76 -0.26
N ALA A 73 9.93 2.56 -0.25
CA ALA A 73 10.63 1.99 -1.40
C ALA A 73 9.70 1.02 -2.13
N VAL A 74 9.66 1.11 -3.46
CA VAL A 74 8.81 0.29 -4.33
C VAL A 74 9.70 -0.56 -5.24
N ALA A 75 9.30 -1.81 -5.49
CA ALA A 75 9.93 -2.73 -6.43
C ALA A 75 8.85 -3.49 -7.22
N ASP A 76 9.04 -3.58 -8.52
CA ASP A 76 8.16 -4.14 -9.54
C ASP A 76 8.89 -5.14 -10.46
#